data_AF-A0A6J7IWX7-F1
#
_entry.id   AF-A0A6J7IWX7-F1
#
_cell.length_a   1.000
_cell.length_b   1.000
_cell.length_c   1.000
_cell.angle_alpha   90.00
_cell.angle_beta   90.00
_cell.angle_gamma   90.00
#
_symmetry.space_group_name_H-M   'P 1'
#
loop_
_entity.id
_entity.type
_entity.pdbx_description
1 polymer ?
#
loop_
_entity_poly.entity_id
_entity_poly.type
_entity_poly.pdbx_seq_one_letter_code
_entity_poly.pdbx_strand_id
1 'polypeptide(L)'
;MPEDITGGSPALDEFLATSTWPEGVVGCALVQEIVVLPPAAESALDDALMPLLADPDAADNAARSAAENHPEKRDARLIVAVLKDGPSLTLLQLHPDEDADPFAPIDLRIAEDLAPNVVHGLYATFDVVDDE
;
A
#
# COMPACT_ATOMS: atom_id res chain seq x y z
N MET A 1 0.43 12.67 12.15
CA MET A 1 -0.04 11.28 12.00
C MET A 1 0.73 10.44 13.01
N PRO A 2 0.12 9.38 13.58
CA PRO A 2 0.84 8.41 14.41
C PRO A 2 2.10 7.91 13.70
N GLU A 3 3.15 7.65 14.48
CA GLU A 3 4.49 7.28 13.98
C GLU A 3 4.58 5.83 13.47
N ASP A 4 3.55 5.02 13.70
CA ASP A 4 3.43 3.59 13.40
C ASP A 4 2.53 3.27 12.19
N ILE A 5 1.96 4.29 11.54
CA ILE A 5 1.20 4.10 10.29
C ILE A 5 2.19 3.86 9.15
N THR A 6 2.37 2.59 8.80
CA THR A 6 3.18 2.13 7.67
C THR A 6 2.32 1.32 6.69
N GLY A 7 2.85 1.03 5.50
CA GLY A 7 2.14 0.25 4.48
C GLY A 7 1.76 -1.14 5.01
N GLY A 8 0.47 -1.46 4.95
CA GLY A 8 -0.07 -2.75 5.41
C GLY A 8 0.12 -3.00 6.90
N SER A 9 0.20 -1.96 7.75
CA SER A 9 0.18 -2.13 9.21
C SER A 9 -1.24 -2.11 9.76
N PRO A 10 -1.52 -2.81 10.88
CA PRO A 10 -2.83 -2.72 11.55
C PRO A 10 -3.21 -1.28 11.94
N ALA A 11 -2.22 -0.43 12.23
CA ALA A 11 -2.45 0.97 12.55
C ALA A 11 -3.00 1.79 11.36
N LEU A 12 -2.64 1.43 10.12
CA LEU A 12 -3.25 2.02 8.93
C LEU A 12 -4.73 1.65 8.83
N ASP A 13 -5.06 0.39 9.05
CA ASP A 13 -6.44 -0.09 8.99
C ASP A 13 -7.31 0.58 10.05
N GLU A 14 -6.80 0.71 11.28
CA GLU A 14 -7.48 1.43 12.36
C GLU A 14 -7.66 2.92 12.03
N PHE A 15 -6.63 3.55 11.45
CA PHE A 15 -6.71 4.94 11.02
C PHE A 15 -7.78 5.15 9.94
N LEU A 16 -7.83 4.28 8.92
CA LEU A 16 -8.87 4.34 7.90
C LEU A 16 -10.26 4.09 8.49
N ALA A 17 -10.41 3.10 9.37
CA ALA A 17 -11.68 2.77 10.01
C ALA A 17 -12.25 3.91 10.87
N THR A 18 -11.40 4.81 11.38
CA THR A 18 -11.79 5.96 12.20
C THR A 18 -11.80 7.28 11.43
N SER A 19 -11.45 7.26 10.14
CA SER A 19 -11.42 8.44 9.28
C SER A 19 -12.80 8.72 8.71
N THR A 20 -13.24 9.98 8.78
CA THR A 20 -14.49 10.46 8.20
C THR A 20 -14.27 11.77 7.45
N TRP A 21 -15.16 12.06 6.50
CA TRP A 21 -15.06 13.25 5.66
C TRP A 21 -16.31 14.14 5.75
N PRO A 22 -16.15 15.48 5.72
CA PRO A 22 -17.28 16.40 5.56
C PRO A 22 -18.06 16.16 4.25
N GLU A 23 -19.33 16.55 4.21
CA GLU A 23 -20.24 16.35 3.06
C GLU A 23 -19.67 16.84 1.71
N GLY A 24 -18.89 17.92 1.71
CA GLY A 24 -18.29 18.49 0.50
C GLY A 24 -17.13 17.68 -0.11
N VAL A 25 -16.64 16.62 0.55
CA VAL A 25 -15.53 15.80 0.05
C VAL A 25 -16.08 14.70 -0.86
N VAL A 26 -15.68 14.74 -2.12
CA VAL A 26 -16.18 13.82 -3.18
C VAL A 26 -15.26 12.64 -3.47
N GLY A 27 -14.11 12.56 -2.79
CA GLY A 27 -13.12 11.51 -2.97
C GLY A 27 -11.87 11.75 -2.12
N CYS A 28 -11.05 10.72 -1.99
CA CYS A 28 -9.82 10.76 -1.21
C CYS A 28 -8.74 9.91 -1.88
N ALA A 29 -7.49 10.11 -1.45
CA ALA A 29 -6.37 9.31 -1.90
C ALA A 29 -5.42 8.99 -0.73
N LEU A 30 -4.88 7.78 -0.74
CA LEU A 30 -3.80 7.33 0.11
C LEU A 30 -2.52 7.19 -0.73
N VAL A 31 -1.42 7.72 -0.20
CA VAL A 31 -0.11 7.66 -0.81
C VAL A 31 0.86 7.04 0.19
N GLN A 32 1.53 5.95 -0.19
CA GLN A 32 2.46 5.24 0.66
C GLN A 32 3.75 4.91 -0.08
N GLU A 33 4.88 5.03 0.61
CA GLU A 33 6.14 4.43 0.15
C GLU A 33 6.08 2.92 0.45
N ILE A 34 6.42 2.11 -0.54
CA ILE A 34 6.42 0.66 -0.50
C ILE A 34 7.72 0.12 -1.08
N VAL A 35 7.95 -1.17 -0.85
CA VAL A 35 9.04 -1.92 -1.47
C VAL A 35 8.45 -2.86 -2.53
N VAL A 36 9.06 -2.87 -3.71
CA VAL A 36 8.76 -3.79 -4.80
C VAL A 36 9.94 -4.74 -4.97
N LEU A 37 9.65 -6.04 -4.98
CA LEU A 37 10.65 -7.08 -5.19
C LEU A 37 10.67 -7.55 -6.66
N PRO A 38 11.84 -7.92 -7.18
CA PRO A 38 11.91 -8.57 -8.49
C PRO A 38 11.27 -9.96 -8.42
N PRO A 39 10.79 -10.52 -9.55
CA PRO A 39 10.21 -11.87 -9.58
C PRO A 39 11.15 -12.97 -9.04
N ALA A 40 12.48 -12.77 -9.16
CA ALA A 40 13.47 -13.71 -8.62
C ALA A 40 13.44 -13.85 -7.08
N ALA A 41 12.86 -12.88 -6.37
CA ALA A 41 12.75 -12.90 -4.92
C ALA A 41 11.64 -13.82 -4.39
N GLU A 42 10.74 -14.32 -5.24
CA GLU A 42 9.55 -15.10 -4.87
C GLU A 42 9.92 -16.32 -4.01
N SER A 43 10.92 -17.10 -4.43
CA SER A 43 11.38 -18.28 -3.69
C SER A 43 11.94 -17.93 -2.30
N ALA A 44 12.64 -16.79 -2.17
CA ALA A 44 13.19 -16.36 -0.89
C ALA A 44 12.09 -15.89 0.07
N LEU A 45 11.04 -15.27 -0.47
CA LEU A 45 9.86 -14.88 0.28
C LEU A 45 9.09 -16.12 0.75
N ASP A 46 8.90 -17.11 -0.13
CA ASP A 46 8.26 -18.38 0.22
C ASP A 46 9.03 -19.12 1.33
N ASP A 47 10.35 -19.21 1.22
CA ASP A 47 11.20 -19.84 2.24
C ASP A 47 11.09 -19.14 3.60
N ALA A 48 10.93 -17.81 3.62
CA ALA A 48 10.72 -17.03 4.84
C ALA A 48 9.31 -17.22 5.44
N LEU A 49 8.29 -17.38 4.59
CA LEU A 49 6.89 -17.46 4.99
C LEU A 49 6.44 -18.88 5.37
N MET A 50 6.92 -19.90 4.66
CA MET A 50 6.45 -21.28 4.80
C MET A 50 6.50 -21.84 6.23
N PRO A 51 7.52 -21.55 7.06
CA PRO A 51 7.54 -21.99 8.46
C PRO A 51 6.49 -21.31 9.36
N LEU A 52 5.92 -20.18 8.92
CA LEU A 52 5.09 -19.28 9.72
C LEU A 52 3.62 -19.29 9.29
N LEU A 53 3.22 -20.16 8.34
CA LEU A 53 1.85 -20.19 7.79
C LEU A 53 0.73 -20.41 8.84
N ALA A 54 1.06 -20.93 10.03
CA ALA A 54 0.11 -21.11 11.12
C ALA A 54 -0.15 -19.83 11.94
N ASP A 55 0.66 -18.79 11.74
CA ASP A 55 0.61 -17.51 12.43
C ASP A 55 0.68 -16.36 11.39
N PRO A 56 -0.47 -15.84 10.94
CA PRO A 56 -0.53 -14.81 9.92
C PRO A 56 0.26 -13.54 10.28
N ASP A 57 0.24 -13.12 11.56
CA ASP A 57 0.94 -11.91 12.00
C ASP A 57 2.47 -12.13 11.94
N ALA A 58 2.95 -13.31 12.34
CA ALA A 58 4.35 -13.66 12.22
C ALA A 58 4.80 -13.75 10.76
N ALA A 59 3.96 -14.33 9.89
CA ALA A 59 4.20 -14.43 8.46
C ALA A 59 4.31 -13.03 7.81
N ASP A 60 3.37 -12.12 8.08
CA ASP A 60 3.39 -10.76 7.54
C ASP A 60 4.64 -9.98 7.97
N ASN A 61 5.03 -10.10 9.24
CA ASN A 61 6.26 -9.48 9.74
C ASN A 61 7.51 -10.05 9.06
N ALA A 62 7.54 -11.36 8.82
CA ALA A 62 8.65 -12.01 8.11
C ALA A 62 8.71 -11.57 6.64
N ALA A 63 7.57 -11.49 5.94
CA ALA A 63 7.51 -10.98 4.57
C ALA A 63 8.03 -9.55 4.47
N ARG A 64 7.57 -8.66 5.37
CA ARG A 64 8.02 -7.27 5.40
C ARG A 64 9.52 -7.17 5.63
N SER A 65 10.04 -7.89 6.62
CA SER A 65 11.47 -7.94 6.92
C SER A 65 12.28 -8.50 5.73
N ALA A 66 11.82 -9.57 5.09
CA ALA A 66 12.48 -10.15 3.93
C ALA A 66 12.51 -9.16 2.76
N ALA A 67 11.41 -8.44 2.52
CA ALA A 67 11.34 -7.45 1.46
C ALA A 67 12.25 -6.25 1.71
N GLU A 68 12.24 -5.70 2.93
CA GLU A 68 13.07 -4.55 3.33
C GLU A 68 14.57 -4.85 3.26
N ASN A 69 14.97 -6.09 3.50
CA ASN A 69 16.36 -6.52 3.47
C ASN A 69 16.81 -7.12 2.13
N HIS A 70 15.92 -7.21 1.13
CA HIS A 70 16.28 -7.80 -0.16
C HIS A 70 17.23 -6.88 -0.94
N PRO A 71 18.37 -7.38 -1.46
CA PRO A 71 19.38 -6.55 -2.10
C PRO A 71 18.91 -5.89 -3.40
N GLU A 72 18.00 -6.55 -4.12
CA GLU A 72 17.42 -6.03 -5.37
C GLU A 72 16.06 -5.36 -5.15
N LYS A 73 15.73 -5.01 -3.91
CA LYS A 73 14.48 -4.30 -3.62
C LYS A 73 14.47 -2.95 -4.32
N ARG A 74 13.31 -2.52 -4.77
CA ARG A 74 13.10 -1.18 -5.34
C ARG A 74 12.11 -0.43 -4.49
N ASP A 75 12.48 0.77 -4.09
CA ASP A 75 11.53 1.67 -3.44
C ASP A 75 10.53 2.17 -4.50
N ALA A 76 9.28 2.31 -4.09
CA ALA A 76 8.20 2.74 -4.95
C ALA A 76 7.14 3.45 -4.13
N ARG A 77 6.23 4.13 -4.82
CA ARG A 77 5.10 4.80 -4.21
C ARG A 77 3.81 4.18 -4.73
N LEU A 78 3.01 3.64 -3.83
CA LEU A 78 1.64 3.22 -4.08
C LEU A 78 0.71 4.43 -3.89
N ILE A 79 -0.15 4.67 -4.87
CA ILE A 79 -1.16 5.72 -4.84
C ILE A 79 -2.50 5.05 -5.10
N VAL A 80 -3.41 5.12 -4.13
CA VAL A 80 -4.77 4.60 -4.25
C VAL A 80 -5.73 5.76 -4.07
N ALA A 81 -6.63 5.97 -5.03
CA ALA A 81 -7.62 7.03 -4.98
C ALA A 81 -9.01 6.48 -5.25
N VAL A 82 -10.02 7.04 -4.60
CA VAL A 82 -11.43 6.71 -4.79
C VAL A 82 -12.25 7.98 -4.91
N LEU A 83 -13.28 7.96 -5.75
CA LEU A 83 -14.40 8.91 -5.69
C LEU A 83 -15.53 8.27 -4.88
N LYS A 84 -16.13 9.02 -3.94
CA LYS A 84 -17.13 8.53 -2.97
C LYS A 84 -18.17 7.60 -3.60
N ASP A 85 -18.79 8.04 -4.68
CA ASP A 85 -19.83 7.30 -5.43
C ASP A 85 -19.36 6.93 -6.85
N GLY A 86 -18.06 6.67 -7.01
CA GLY A 86 -17.44 6.61 -8.32
C GLY A 86 -16.30 5.60 -8.42
N PRO A 87 -15.47 5.70 -9.47
CA PRO A 87 -14.37 4.78 -9.72
C PRO A 87 -13.25 4.93 -8.68
N SER A 88 -12.43 3.88 -8.63
CA SER A 88 -11.11 3.90 -7.99
C SER A 88 -10.00 3.93 -9.03
N LEU A 89 -8.81 4.34 -8.60
CA LEU A 89 -7.58 4.27 -9.38
C LEU A 89 -6.44 3.85 -8.45
N THR A 90 -5.68 2.86 -8.89
CA THR A 90 -4.46 2.41 -8.22
C THR A 90 -3.28 2.60 -9.15
N LEU A 91 -2.28 3.35 -8.68
CA LEU A 91 -1.04 3.63 -9.40
C LEU A 91 0.16 3.16 -8.59
N LEU A 92 1.17 2.67 -9.29
CA LEU A 92 2.49 2.39 -8.76
C LEU A 92 3.49 3.30 -9.47
N GLN A 93 4.18 4.13 -8.69
CA GLN A 93 5.30 4.92 -9.16
C GLN A 93 6.58 4.25 -8.69
N LEU A 94 7.39 3.71 -9.59
CA LEU A 94 8.70 3.15 -9.22
C LEU A 94 9.69 4.30 -9.01
N HIS A 95 10.48 4.25 -7.94
CA HIS A 95 11.56 5.21 -7.80
C HIS A 95 12.66 4.93 -8.83
N PRO A 96 13.27 6.01 -9.36
CA PRO A 96 14.45 5.88 -10.19
C PRO A 96 15.58 5.24 -9.38
N ASP A 97 16.40 4.44 -10.05
CA ASP A 97 17.65 3.94 -9.48
C ASP A 97 18.61 5.11 -9.23
N GLU A 98 19.59 4.95 -8.33
CA GLU A 98 20.49 6.05 -7.92
C GLU A 98 21.28 6.68 -9.07
N ASP A 99 21.52 5.93 -10.13
CA ASP A 99 22.26 6.33 -11.34
C ASP A 99 21.36 6.74 -12.51
N ALA A 100 20.04 6.78 -12.32
CA ALA A 100 19.10 7.17 -13.36
C ALA A 100 19.22 8.66 -13.73
N ASP A 101 18.90 8.98 -15.00
CA ASP A 101 18.86 10.36 -15.49
C ASP A 101 17.82 11.18 -14.70
N PRO A 102 18.19 12.32 -14.06
CA PRO A 102 17.26 13.19 -13.36
C PRO A 102 16.11 13.74 -14.21
N PHE A 103 16.25 13.70 -15.54
CA PHE A 103 15.23 14.12 -16.50
C PHE A 103 14.49 12.95 -17.15
N ALA A 104 14.76 11.70 -16.72
CA ALA A 104 14.01 10.55 -17.16
C ALA A 104 12.52 10.73 -16.85
N PRO A 105 11.63 10.21 -17.71
CA PRO A 105 10.20 10.23 -17.43
C PRO A 105 9.89 9.44 -16.15
N ILE A 106 8.88 9.89 -15.42
CA ILE A 106 8.39 9.19 -14.23
C ILE A 106 7.91 7.79 -14.65
N ASP A 107 8.43 6.76 -13.99
CA ASP A 107 7.95 5.41 -14.14
C ASP A 107 6.64 5.24 -13.34
N LEU A 108 5.50 5.53 -13.99
CA LEU A 108 4.17 5.42 -13.43
C LEU A 108 3.38 4.31 -14.13
N ARG A 109 2.77 3.43 -13.35
CA ARG A 109 2.01 2.26 -13.83
C ARG A 109 0.62 2.25 -13.21
N ILE A 110 -0.39 1.94 -14.03
CA ILE A 110 -1.76 1.68 -13.55
C ILE A 110 -1.84 0.20 -13.18
N ALA A 111 -2.36 -0.11 -11.99
CA ALA A 111 -2.43 -1.47 -11.48
C ALA A 111 -3.75 -1.73 -10.76
N GLU A 112 -4.78 -2.10 -11.52
CA GLU A 112 -6.18 -2.16 -11.08
C GLU A 112 -6.41 -3.05 -9.84
N ASP A 113 -5.65 -4.14 -9.70
CA ASP A 113 -5.81 -5.12 -8.61
C ASP A 113 -4.64 -5.15 -7.61
N LEU A 114 -3.79 -4.12 -7.59
CA LEU A 114 -2.59 -4.13 -6.74
C LEU A 114 -2.89 -3.97 -5.24
N ALA A 115 -3.96 -3.24 -4.89
CA ALA A 115 -4.28 -2.90 -3.51
C ALA A 115 -5.80 -2.92 -3.22
N PRO A 116 -6.50 -4.05 -3.47
CA PRO A 116 -7.95 -4.12 -3.35
C PRO A 116 -8.45 -3.82 -1.93
N ASN A 117 -7.72 -4.24 -0.91
CA ASN A 117 -8.07 -3.97 0.49
C ASN A 117 -7.96 -2.49 0.84
N VAL A 118 -6.96 -1.80 0.29
CA VAL A 118 -6.80 -0.34 0.49
C VAL A 118 -7.92 0.42 -0.21
N VAL A 119 -8.28 0.03 -1.43
CA VAL A 119 -9.43 0.58 -2.15
C VAL A 119 -10.69 0.45 -1.29
N HIS A 120 -10.94 -0.75 -0.76
CA HIS A 120 -12.09 -0.99 0.12
C HIS A 120 -12.06 -0.13 1.38
N GLY A 121 -10.91 -0.05 2.06
CA GLY A 121 -10.71 0.78 3.24
C GLY A 121 -10.97 2.27 2.98
N LEU A 122 -10.56 2.79 1.80
CA LEU A 122 -10.85 4.17 1.42
C LEU A 122 -12.34 4.44 1.18
N TYR A 123 -13.06 3.53 0.52
CA TYR A 123 -14.52 3.67 0.39
C TYR A 123 -15.21 3.66 1.75
N ALA A 124 -14.78 2.80 2.68
CA ALA A 124 -15.36 2.72 4.01
C ALA A 124 -15.25 4.05 4.80
N THR A 125 -14.25 4.89 4.52
CA THR A 125 -14.13 6.23 5.13
C THR A 125 -15.28 7.19 4.77
N PHE A 126 -16.08 6.86 3.76
CA PHE A 126 -17.27 7.62 3.37
C PHE A 126 -18.59 7.01 3.86
N ASP A 127 -18.58 5.78 4.38
CA ASP A 127 -19.78 5.03 4.79
C ASP A 127 -20.19 5.32 6.24
N VAL A 128 -19.37 6.03 7.03
CA VAL A 128 -19.70 6.39 8.41
C VAL A 128 -20.66 7.58 8.41
N VAL A 129 -21.94 7.25 8.42
CA VAL A 129 -23.06 8.16 8.62
C VAL A 129 -23.07 8.59 10.10
N ASP A 130 -23.22 9.89 10.35
CA ASP A 130 -23.44 10.45 11.71
C ASP A 130 -24.45 9.61 12.48
N ASP A 131 -24.05 9.03 13.63
CA ASP A 131 -25.01 8.62 14.66
C ASP A 131 -25.71 9.90 15.14
N GLU A 132 -26.97 10.10 14.76
CA GLU A 132 -27.85 11.18 15.24
C GLU A 132 -27.93 11.28 16.77
#